data_AF-A0A8T2WBP7-F1
#
_entry.id   AF-A0A8T2WBP7-F1
#
_cell.length_a   1.000
_cell.length_b   1.000
_cell.length_c   1.000
_cell.angle_alpha   90.00
_cell.angle_beta   90.00
_cell.angle_gamma   90.00
#
_symmetry.space_group_name_H-M   'P 1'
#
loop_
_entity.id
_entity.type
_entity.pdbx_description
1 polymer ?
#
loop_
_entity_poly.entity_id
_entity_poly.type
_entity_poly.pdbx_seq_one_letter_code
_entity_poly.pdbx_strand_id
1 'polypeptide(L)'
;MLAVARQASRKVAEQAARGFRSSAVAKGGHGEPDYVHAKSMYNITSMTNRKLKFGLGVGGVVVLGCAIPWIACEIQFARARG
;
A
#
# COMPACT_ATOMS: atom_id res chain seq x y z
N MET A 1 -17.95 -22.88 -29.63
CA MET A 1 -17.92 -22.53 -28.19
C MET A 1 -16.68 -21.73 -27.75
N LEU A 2 -15.47 -21.99 -28.27
CA LEU A 2 -14.23 -21.27 -27.90
C LEU A 2 -14.23 -19.75 -28.19
N ALA A 3 -14.90 -19.30 -29.26
CA ALA A 3 -14.96 -17.88 -29.63
C ALA A 3 -15.77 -17.02 -28.63
N VAL A 4 -16.83 -17.59 -28.05
CA VAL A 4 -17.71 -16.91 -27.09
C VAL A 4 -17.00 -16.69 -25.75
N ALA A 5 -16.23 -17.69 -25.29
CA ALA A 5 -15.40 -17.57 -24.09
C ALA A 5 -14.36 -16.45 -24.23
N ARG A 6 -13.75 -16.32 -25.41
CA ARG A 6 -12.77 -15.26 -25.70
C ARG A 6 -13.40 -13.86 -25.74
N GLN A 7 -14.64 -13.75 -26.19
CA GLN A 7 -15.41 -12.50 -26.16
C GLN A 7 -15.82 -12.11 -24.74
N ALA A 8 -16.19 -13.07 -23.89
CA ALA A 8 -16.49 -12.84 -22.48
C ALA A 8 -15.25 -12.31 -21.72
N SER A 9 -14.08 -12.92 -21.92
CA SER A 9 -12.83 -12.45 -21.31
C SER A 9 -12.43 -11.04 -21.76
N ARG A 10 -12.72 -10.67 -23.02
CA ARG A 10 -12.48 -9.31 -23.52
C ARG A 10 -13.41 -8.28 -22.87
N LYS A 11 -14.69 -8.62 -22.68
CA LYS A 11 -15.64 -7.74 -21.97
C LYS A 11 -15.25 -7.54 -20.51
N VAL A 12 -14.78 -8.59 -19.83
CA VAL A 12 -14.28 -8.51 -18.44
C VAL A 12 -13.02 -7.66 -18.37
N ALA A 13 -12.08 -7.79 -19.32
CA ALA A 13 -10.89 -6.96 -19.38
C ALA A 13 -11.21 -5.47 -19.65
N GLU A 14 -12.20 -5.19 -20.51
CA GLU A 14 -12.64 -3.83 -20.81
C GLU A 14 -13.40 -3.18 -19.62
N GLN A 15 -14.17 -3.97 -18.85
CA GLN A 15 -14.78 -3.52 -17.60
C GLN A 15 -13.74 -3.31 -16.49
N ALA A 16 -12.71 -4.15 -16.41
CA ALA A 16 -11.60 -3.99 -15.47
C ALA A 16 -10.75 -2.74 -15.77
N ALA A 17 -10.59 -2.37 -17.04
CA ALA A 17 -9.89 -1.15 -17.45
C ALA A 17 -10.63 0.16 -17.08
N ARG A 18 -11.90 0.09 -16.64
CA ARG A 18 -12.70 1.24 -16.20
C ARG A 18 -12.86 1.35 -14.68
N GLY A 19 -12.25 0.43 -13.93
CA GLY A 19 -12.32 0.40 -12.47
C GLY A 19 -11.18 1.16 -11.81
N PHE A 20 -11.53 2.05 -10.89
CA PHE A 20 -10.65 2.83 -10.00
C PHE A 20 -10.15 4.18 -10.56
N ARG A 21 -11.04 5.18 -10.57
CA ARG A 21 -10.63 6.59 -10.42
C ARG A 21 -10.55 6.90 -8.93
N SER A 22 -9.37 6.85 -8.33
CA SER A 22 -9.16 7.47 -7.01
C SER A 22 -9.07 8.97 -7.17
N SER A 23 -9.95 9.67 -6.45
CA SER A 23 -10.00 11.10 -6.19
C SER A 23 -10.30 12.03 -7.37
N ALA A 24 -11.32 12.85 -7.19
CA ALA A 24 -11.55 14.05 -8.00
C ALA A 24 -10.35 15.00 -7.86
N VAL A 25 -9.93 15.62 -8.97
CA VAL A 25 -8.96 16.73 -8.94
C VAL A 25 -9.59 17.86 -8.13
N ALA A 26 -9.02 18.15 -6.96
CA ALA A 26 -9.40 19.32 -6.19
C ALA A 26 -8.97 20.57 -6.96
N LYS A 27 -9.94 21.39 -7.37
CA LYS A 27 -9.71 22.71 -7.98
C LYS A 27 -9.43 23.70 -6.86
N GLY A 28 -8.32 24.44 -6.93
CA GLY A 28 -7.89 25.36 -5.88
C GLY A 28 -8.86 26.50 -5.57
N GLY A 29 -8.76 27.07 -4.36
CA GLY A 29 -9.71 27.98 -3.71
C GLY A 29 -10.31 27.43 -2.40
N HIS A 30 -11.38 28.02 -1.85
CA HIS A 30 -12.00 27.74 -0.51
C HIS A 30 -12.41 26.26 -0.19
N GLY A 31 -12.04 25.29 -1.03
CA GLY A 31 -12.12 23.84 -0.82
C GLY A 31 -10.86 23.09 -1.27
N GLU A 32 -9.72 23.78 -1.31
CA GLU A 32 -8.42 23.22 -1.70
C GLU A 32 -7.90 22.26 -0.62
N PRO A 33 -7.18 21.20 -0.99
CA PRO A 33 -6.70 20.25 -0.02
C PRO A 33 -5.73 20.92 0.95
N ASP A 34 -5.90 20.63 2.24
CA ASP A 34 -5.11 21.16 3.36
C ASP A 34 -3.58 21.11 3.14
N TYR A 35 -3.08 20.26 2.25
CA TYR A 35 -1.65 20.11 1.95
C TYR A 35 -1.08 21.16 0.98
N VAL A 36 -1.90 21.90 0.23
CA VAL A 36 -1.38 22.82 -0.82
C VAL A 36 -0.82 24.12 -0.23
N HIS A 37 -1.40 24.59 0.88
CA HIS A 37 -0.98 25.83 1.56
C HIS A 37 -0.59 25.60 3.03
N ALA A 38 -0.35 24.36 3.46
CA ALA A 38 0.09 24.09 4.82
C ALA A 38 1.52 24.60 5.08
N LYS A 39 1.71 25.25 6.25
CA LYS A 39 3.02 25.64 6.76
C LYS A 39 3.96 24.44 7.00
N SER A 40 3.39 23.26 7.26
CA SER A 40 4.15 22.04 7.48
C SER A 40 3.73 21.00 6.45
N MET A 41 4.71 20.38 5.81
CA MET A 41 4.49 19.42 4.72
C MET A 41 3.66 18.20 5.17
N TYR A 42 3.77 17.81 6.44
CA TYR A 42 3.06 16.67 7.00
C TYR A 42 2.13 17.09 8.14
N ASN A 43 0.82 17.03 7.93
CA ASN A 43 -0.16 17.20 9.02
C ASN A 43 -0.33 15.87 9.77
N ILE A 44 0.66 15.52 10.57
CA ILE A 44 0.68 14.29 11.36
C ILE A 44 -0.45 14.31 12.41
N THR A 45 -0.90 15.48 12.86
CA THR A 45 -1.96 15.63 13.89
C THR A 45 -3.37 15.33 13.40
N SER A 46 -3.65 15.56 12.12
CA SER A 46 -4.97 15.32 11.51
C SER A 46 -5.19 13.85 11.11
N MET A 47 -4.21 12.97 11.33
CA MET A 47 -4.30 11.57 10.88
C MET A 47 -5.18 10.71 11.82
N THR A 48 -6.30 10.18 11.29
CA THR A 48 -7.15 9.23 12.02
C THR A 48 -6.37 7.98 12.45
N ASN A 49 -6.56 7.55 13.70
CA ASN A 49 -5.90 6.39 14.32
C ASN A 49 -4.36 6.45 14.25
N ARG A 50 -3.80 7.66 14.36
CA ARG A 50 -2.35 7.91 14.29
C ARG A 50 -1.50 6.96 15.12
N LYS A 51 -1.83 6.80 16.41
CA LYS A 51 -1.03 5.97 17.33
C LYS A 51 -0.99 4.51 16.87
N LEU A 52 -2.09 4.00 16.32
CA LEU A 52 -2.15 2.64 15.78
C LEU A 52 -1.29 2.52 14.51
N LYS A 53 -1.36 3.47 13.59
CA LYS A 53 -0.56 3.45 12.35
C LYS A 53 0.93 3.55 12.63
N PHE A 54 1.34 4.47 13.50
CA PHE A 54 2.75 4.58 13.91
C PHE A 54 3.20 3.36 14.72
N GLY A 55 2.36 2.84 15.61
CA GLY A 55 2.67 1.63 16.39
C GLY A 55 2.84 0.40 15.51
N LEU A 56 1.94 0.17 14.56
CA LEU A 56 2.06 -0.92 13.58
C LEU A 56 3.25 -0.71 12.65
N GLY A 57 3.52 0.52 12.22
CA GLY A 57 4.67 0.83 11.38
C GLY A 57 6.00 0.55 12.10
N VAL A 58 6.18 1.11 13.30
CA VAL A 58 7.40 0.90 14.11
C VAL A 58 7.53 -0.55 14.53
N GLY A 59 6.44 -1.17 15.03
CA GLY A 59 6.43 -2.57 15.43
C GLY A 59 6.76 -3.50 14.26
N GLY A 60 6.19 -3.26 13.07
CA GLY A 60 6.51 -4.02 11.88
C GLY A 60 7.98 -3.90 11.46
N VAL A 61 8.55 -2.70 11.50
CA VAL A 61 9.98 -2.49 11.20
C VAL A 61 10.88 -3.23 12.19
N VAL A 62 10.57 -3.18 13.48
CA VAL A 62 11.34 -3.90 14.52
C VAL A 62 11.26 -5.41 14.31
N VAL A 63 10.05 -5.93 14.07
CA VAL A 63 9.85 -7.37 13.82
C VAL A 63 10.63 -7.83 12.59
N LEU A 64 10.60 -7.08 11.49
CA LEU A 64 11.38 -7.40 10.30
C LEU A 64 12.89 -7.34 10.57
N GLY A 65 13.34 -6.34 11.33
CA GLY A 65 14.74 -6.19 11.74
C GLY A 65 15.27 -7.39 12.52
N CYS A 66 14.44 -8.05 13.34
CA CYS A 66 14.83 -9.24 14.10
C CYS A 66 14.56 -10.55 13.34
N ALA A 67 13.46 -10.64 12.60
CA ALA A 67 13.05 -11.86 11.91
C ALA A 67 13.98 -12.21 10.74
N ILE A 68 14.43 -11.21 9.98
CA ILE A 68 15.34 -11.42 8.85
C ILE A 68 16.65 -12.10 9.27
N PRO A 69 17.43 -11.58 10.24
CA PRO A 69 18.67 -12.22 10.66
C PRO A 69 18.43 -13.58 11.33
N TRP A 70 17.32 -13.77 12.06
CA TRP A 70 16.98 -15.08 12.61
C TRP A 70 16.80 -16.12 11.50
N ILE A 71 15.94 -15.85 10.51
CA ILE A 71 15.70 -16.77 9.40
C ILE A 71 17.00 -17.02 8.62
N ALA A 72 17.83 -15.99 8.43
CA ALA A 72 19.13 -16.15 7.79
C ALA A 72 20.03 -17.13 8.55
N CYS A 73 20.09 -17.04 9.88
CA CYS A 73 20.85 -17.98 10.72
C CYS A 73 20.32 -19.42 10.60
N GLU A 74 19.00 -19.63 10.63
CA GLU A 74 18.40 -20.96 10.47
C GLU A 74 18.76 -21.60 9.13
N ILE A 75 18.69 -20.83 8.04
CA ILE A 75 19.10 -21.29 6.71
C ILE A 75 20.59 -21.63 6.70
N GLN A 76 21.44 -20.81 7.32
CA GLN A 76 22.87 -21.06 7.39
C GLN A 76 23.19 -22.35 8.16
N PHE A 77 22.54 -22.56 9.31
CA PHE A 77 22.73 -23.79 10.09
C PHE A 77 22.17 -25.02 9.39
N ALA A 78 21.04 -24.91 8.70
CA ALA A 78 20.49 -26.01 7.90
C ALA A 78 21.45 -26.42 6.78
N ARG A 79 22.11 -25.45 6.13
CA ARG A 79 23.12 -25.70 5.09
C ARG A 79 24.44 -26.25 5.62
N ALA A 80 24.80 -25.98 6.88
CA ALA A 80 26.05 -26.45 7.49
C ALA A 80 25.94 -27.86 8.11
N ARG A 81 24.72 -28.37 8.32
CA ARG A 81 24.45 -29.72 8.87
C ARG A 81 24.39 -30.81 7.80
N GLY A 82 24.37 -30.46 6.52
CA GLY A 82 24.48 -31.38 5.37
C GLY A 82 25.81 -31.23 4.67
#